data_AF-A0A2E9LUT6-F1
#
_entry.id   AF-A0A2E9LUT6-F1
#
_cell.length_a   1.000
_cell.length_b   1.000
_cell.length_c   1.000
_cell.angle_alpha   90.00
_cell.angle_beta   90.00
_cell.angle_gamma   90.00
#
_symmetry.space_group_name_H-M   'P 1'
#
loop_
_entity.id
_entity.type
_entity.pdbx_description
1 polymer ?
#
loop_
_entity_poly.entity_id
_entity_poly.type
_entity_poly.pdbx_seq_one_letter_code
_entity_poly.pdbx_strand_id
1 'polypeptide(L)' 'MDFMGVMHKVGGWAKAVTDFGLTVIMALVVVDILFPTSSLIIENIAIAVDQFGDQGVAGLIALLLFLVLYRRG' A
#
# COMPACT_ATOMS: atom_id res chain seq x y z
N MET A 1 20.98 12.35 -20.37
CA MET A 1 20.06 11.34 -19.80
C MET A 1 18.69 11.63 -20.36
N ASP A 2 18.08 10.67 -21.06
CA ASP A 2 16.75 10.85 -21.64
C ASP A 2 15.67 10.72 -20.54
N PHE A 3 14.58 11.49 -20.66
CA PHE A 3 13.46 11.55 -19.71
C PHE A 3 12.88 10.15 -19.44
N MET A 4 12.79 9.32 -20.48
CA MET A 4 12.33 7.94 -20.40
C MET A 4 13.24 7.07 -19.51
N GLY A 5 14.55 7.29 -19.54
CA GLY A 5 15.51 6.58 -18.69
C GLY A 5 15.42 6.96 -17.21
N VAL A 6 15.10 8.24 -16.93
CA VAL A 6 14.84 8.72 -15.56
C VAL A 6 13.55 8.12 -15.02
N MET A 7 12.47 8.12 -15.80
CA MET A 7 11.20 7.50 -15.41
C MET A 7 11.34 6.01 -15.10
N HIS A 8 12.05 5.26 -15.95
CA HIS A 8 12.29 3.83 -15.71
C HIS A 8 13.08 3.58 -14.43
N LYS A 9 14.10 4.39 -14.17
CA LYS A 9 14.90 4.29 -12.95
C LYS A 9 14.04 4.60 -11.73
N VAL A 10 13.32 5.71 -11.74
CA VAL A 10 12.42 6.10 -10.63
C VAL A 10 11.34 5.04 -10.39
N GLY A 11 10.74 4.48 -11.45
CA GLY A 11 9.78 3.38 -11.34
C GLY A 11 10.38 2.12 -10.70
N GLY A 12 11.61 1.76 -11.06
CA GLY A 12 12.35 0.66 -10.45
C GLY A 12 12.63 0.87 -8.95
N TRP A 13 13.02 2.08 -8.57
CA TRP A 13 13.22 2.44 -7.17
C TRP A 13 11.91 2.44 -6.38
N ALA A 14 10.85 3.02 -6.94
CA ALA A 14 9.53 3.01 -6.33
C ALA A 14 9.05 1.58 -6.08
N LYS A 15 9.21 0.69 -7.06
CA LYS A 15 8.87 -0.73 -6.92
C LYS A 15 9.67 -1.40 -5.80
N ALA A 16 10.99 -1.23 -5.78
CA ALA A 16 11.84 -1.83 -4.75
C ALA A 16 11.49 -1.37 -3.33
N VAL A 17 11.19 -0.08 -3.16
CA VAL A 17 10.77 0.47 -1.86
C VAL A 17 9.40 -0.07 -1.44
N THR A 18 8.45 -0.16 -2.38
CA THR A 18 7.12 -0.72 -2.10
C THR A 18 7.20 -2.21 -1.75
N ASP A 19 7.98 -3.00 -2.48
CA ASP A 19 8.17 -4.43 -2.21
C ASP A 19 8.81 -4.66 -0.83
N PHE A 20 9.81 -3.85 -0.48
CA PHE A 20 10.41 -3.87 0.85
C PHE A 20 9.40 -3.48 1.94
N GLY A 21 8.67 -2.37 1.74
CA GLY A 21 7.65 -1.91 2.68
C GLY A 21 6.55 -2.95 2.90
N LEU A 22 6.08 -3.61 1.85
CA LEU A 22 5.05 -4.65 1.93
C LEU A 22 5.56 -5.86 2.76
N THR A 23 6.82 -6.24 2.56
CA THR A 23 7.46 -7.31 3.33
C THR A 23 7.55 -6.96 4.82
N VAL A 24 7.93 -5.71 5.13
CA VAL A 24 8.01 -5.22 6.51
C VAL A 24 6.63 -5.15 7.16
N ILE A 25 5.63 -4.62 6.46
CA ILE A 25 4.24 -4.56 6.95
C ILE A 25 3.73 -5.97 7.26
N MET A 26 3.93 -6.93 6.36
CA MET A 26 3.58 -8.33 6.60
C MET A 26 4.26 -8.91 7.85
N ALA A 27 5.56 -8.68 8.01
CA ALA A 27 6.28 -9.14 9.20
C ALA A 27 5.73 -8.51 10.48
N LEU A 28 5.44 -7.20 10.46
CA LEU A 28 4.84 -6.51 11.61
C LEU A 28 3.43 -7.03 11.91
N VAL A 29 2.62 -7.36 10.91
CA VAL A 29 1.29 -7.96 11.11
C VAL A 29 1.42 -9.30 11.84
N VAL A 30 2.38 -10.14 11.45
CA VAL A 30 2.64 -11.40 12.17
C VAL A 30 3.08 -11.14 13.62
N VAL A 31 3.96 -10.16 13.84
CA VAL A 31 4.40 -9.77 15.20
C VAL A 31 3.22 -9.28 16.04
N ASP A 32 2.34 -8.45 15.50
CA ASP A 32 1.18 -7.90 16.22
C ASP A 32 0.14 -8.99 16.56
N ILE A 33 0.02 -10.04 15.73
CA ILE A 33 -0.82 -11.22 16.03
C ILE A 33 -0.24 -12.03 17.18
N LEU A 34 1.08 -12.26 17.18
CA LEU A 34 1.76 -13.07 18.21
C LEU A 34 1.96 -12.33 19.53
N PHE A 35 2.15 -11.01 19.45
CA PHE A 35 2.35 -10.10 20.56
C PHE A 35 1.38 -8.92 20.40
N PRO A 36 0.13 -9.07 20.87
CA PRO A 36 -0.89 -8.04 20.74
C PRO A 36 -0.40 -6.68 21.24
N THR A 37 -0.71 -5.63 20.48
CA THR A 37 -0.45 -4.23 20.83
C THR A 37 1.04 -3.84 20.85
N SER A 38 1.92 -4.67 20.28
CA SER A 38 3.37 -4.40 20.25
C SER A 38 3.78 -3.42 19.15
N SER A 39 3.10 -3.45 18.00
CA SER A 39 3.44 -2.60 16.85
C SER A 39 2.31 -1.66 16.43
N LEU A 40 1.07 -1.93 16.87
CA LEU A 40 -0.16 -1.19 16.49
C LEU A 40 -0.39 -1.18 14.97
N ILE A 41 0.23 -2.08 14.22
CA ILE A 41 0.15 -2.09 12.76
C ILE A 41 -1.25 -2.46 12.29
N ILE A 42 -1.93 -3.37 12.99
CA ILE A 42 -3.29 -3.79 12.66
C ILE A 42 -4.28 -2.62 12.86
N GLU A 43 -4.10 -1.84 13.93
CA GLU A 43 -4.90 -0.64 14.19
C GLU A 43 -4.67 0.43 13.12
N ASN A 44 -3.42 0.69 12.75
CA ASN A 44 -3.09 1.63 11.67
C ASN A 44 -3.69 1.20 10.32
N ILE A 45 -3.69 -0.10 10.01
CA ILE A 45 -4.34 -0.63 8.81
C ILE A 45 -5.86 -0.43 8.91
N ALA A 46 -6.47 -0.69 10.07
CA ALA A 46 -7.90 -0.50 10.27
C ALA A 46 -8.31 0.97 10.05
N ILE A 47 -7.57 1.93 10.61
CA ILE A 47 -7.80 3.37 10.40
C ILE A 47 -7.69 3.73 8.91
N ALA A 48 -6.67 3.21 8.22
CA ALA A 48 -6.51 3.47 6.79
C ALA A 48 -7.68 2.92 5.96
N VAL A 49 -8.20 1.73 6.30
CA VAL A 49 -9.37 1.14 5.65
C VAL A 49 -10.65 1.92 6.00
N ASP A 50 -10.79 2.37 7.24
CA ASP A 50 -11.93 3.14 7.73
C ASP A 50 -12.09 4.46 6.97
N GLN A 51 -10.97 5.13 6.65
CA GLN A 51 -10.97 6.34 5.82
C GLN A 51 -11.56 6.12 4.42
N PHE A 52 -11.46 4.92 3.84
CA PHE A 52 -12.15 4.59 2.59
C PHE A 52 -13.63 4.27 2.81
N GLY A 53 -13.97 3.64 3.94
CA GLY A 53 -15.34 3.36 4.35
C GLY A 53 -16.16 4.63 4.61
N ASP A 54 -15.55 5.62 5.26
CA ASP A 54 -16.15 6.92 5.58
C ASP A 54 -16.48 7.75 4.33
N GLN A 55 -15.73 7.57 3.24
CA GLN A 55 -16.06 8.17 1.94
C GLN A 55 -17.14 7.39 1.15
N GLY A 56 -17.59 6.24 1.66
CA GLY A 56 -18.66 5.43 1.10
C GLY A 56 -18.40 5.01 -0.36
N VAL A 57 -19.38 5.26 -1.22
CA VAL A 57 -19.34 4.87 -2.65
C VAL A 57 -18.19 5.54 -3.40
N ALA A 58 -17.79 6.76 -3.01
CA ALA A 58 -16.69 7.47 -3.67
C ALA A 58 -15.34 6.79 -3.42
N GLY A 59 -15.09 6.33 -2.19
CA GLY A 59 -13.89 5.55 -1.85
C GLY A 59 -13.82 4.23 -2.62
N LEU A 60 -14.95 3.52 -2.72
CA LEU A 60 -15.07 2.30 -3.53
C LEU A 60 -14.80 2.54 -5.02
N ILE A 61 -15.33 3.61 -5.61
CA ILE A 61 -15.05 3.97 -7.01
C ILE A 61 -13.55 4.24 -7.20
N ALA A 62 -12.92 5.00 -6.30
CA ALA A 62 -11.49 5.27 -6.35
C ALA A 62 -10.64 3.98 -6.29
N LEU A 63 -10.99 3.05 -5.40
CA LEU A 63 -10.33 1.75 -5.29
C LEU A 63 -10.50 0.90 -6.55
N LEU A 64 -11.70 0.88 -7.15
CA LEU A 64 -11.96 0.15 -8.39
C LEU A 64 -11.17 0.75 -9.56
N LEU A 65 -11.07 2.08 -9.66
CA LEU A 65 -10.25 2.74 -10.67
C LEU A 65 -8.76 2.41 -10.50
N PHE A 66 -8.27 2.42 -9.27
CA PHE A 66 -6.90 2.01 -8.96
C PHE A 66 -6.64 0.55 -9.35
N LEU A 67 -7.55 -0.38 -8.99
CA LEU A 67 -7.44 -1.79 -9.32
C LEU A 67 -7.42 -2.03 -10.84
N VAL A 68 -8.28 -1.33 -11.58
CA VAL A 68 -8.34 -1.40 -13.05
C VAL A 68 -7.05 -0.89 -13.68
N LEU A 69 -6.49 0.21 -13.16
CA LEU A 69 -5.22 0.75 -13.64
C LEU A 69 -4.07 -0.21 -13.34
N TYR A 70 -4.01 -0.76 -12.12
CA TYR A 70 -2.99 -1.71 -11.71
C TYR A 70 -2.99 -2.99 -12.55
N ARG A 71 -4.17 -3.52 -12.92
CA ARG A 71 -4.29 -4.70 -13.79
C ARG A 71 -3.93 -4.44 -15.26
N ARG A 72 -3.92 -3.17 -15.70
CA ARG A 72 -3.55 -2.78 -17.07
C ARG A 72 -2.08 -2.41 -17.22
N GLY A 73 -1.38 -2.18 -16.10
CA GLY A 73 0.06 -1.91 -16.04
C GLY A 73 0.90 -3.17 -15.96
#